data_AF-A0A9E5M030-F1
#
_entry.id   AF-A0A9E5M030-F1
#
_cell.length_a   1.000
_cell.length_b   1.000
_cell.length_c   1.000
_cell.angle_alpha   90.00
_cell.angle_beta   90.00
_cell.angle_gamma   90.00
#
_symmetry.space_group_name_H-M   'P 1'
#
loop_
_entity.id
_entity.type
_entity.pdbx_description
1 polymer ?
#
loop_
_entity_poly.entity_id
_entity_poly.type
_entity_poly.pdbx_seq_one_letter_code
_entity_poly.pdbx_strand_id
1 'polypeptide(L)'
;DASDPEDLHDLTAHLRGGLPLRDLDDATSPLASYWQVLPGLREALFAATAHKGYVQMQTTVAELKATITCHAEFQAFNAQATACFAQWRQTATATLRAFGTGSHPKALIERLSEDLLAAFKSVPLIDAYDVYQHLMDFWAVTMQDDAYLIAADGWVAQTSRVIETDKKGKTKDRGWTCELIPKHLIVARFLAAEQAALDAAQAELVAAQAAQTEMEEEQSGEDGIFNDYDSITASAVKDRIREIGRDPEGADELKLLKAWMDLANRITALKKQVKDGDAALDALAYARYPQLTLDEIQSLVIDDKWMSALSASVQGELDRVSQTLTGRLRELAERYAAPLPQLADEVEVLAAKVAGHMATMGVAWK
;
A
#
# COMPACT_ATOMS: atom_id res chain seq x y z
N ASP A 1 -10.63 32.35 9.35
CA ASP A 1 -10.68 31.53 10.55
C ASP A 1 -11.47 30.30 10.21
N ALA A 2 -10.77 29.20 9.91
CA ALA A 2 -11.35 27.95 9.44
C ALA A 2 -10.73 26.80 10.24
N SER A 3 -10.77 26.94 11.56
CA SER A 3 -10.60 25.81 12.46
C SER A 3 -11.88 24.99 12.42
N ASP A 4 -11.74 23.67 12.33
CA ASP A 4 -12.85 22.76 12.55
C ASP A 4 -13.52 23.11 13.89
N PRO A 5 -14.86 23.12 13.98
CA PRO A 5 -15.54 23.43 15.23
C PRO A 5 -15.02 22.48 16.32
N GLU A 6 -14.61 23.06 17.46
CA GLU A 6 -14.11 22.28 18.59
C GLU A 6 -15.12 21.19 18.94
N ASP A 7 -14.65 19.96 18.98
CA ASP A 7 -15.45 18.81 19.30
C ASP A 7 -15.77 18.83 20.81
N LEU A 8 -16.98 19.28 21.16
CA LEU A 8 -17.36 19.57 22.54
C LEU A 8 -17.50 18.27 23.36
N HIS A 9 -16.67 18.09 24.38
CA HIS A 9 -16.76 16.94 25.27
C HIS A 9 -18.07 16.92 26.08
N ASP A 10 -18.65 15.73 26.29
CA ASP A 10 -19.80 15.53 27.16
C ASP A 10 -19.35 15.12 28.58
N LEU A 11 -19.56 16.02 29.54
CA LEU A 11 -19.21 15.79 30.95
C LEU A 11 -20.01 14.61 31.55
N THR A 12 -21.25 14.41 31.14
CA THR A 12 -22.08 13.31 31.64
C THR A 12 -21.57 11.96 31.14
N ALA A 13 -21.12 11.88 29.88
CA ALA A 13 -20.46 10.69 29.35
C ALA A 13 -19.19 10.34 30.14
N HIS A 14 -18.34 11.34 30.46
CA HIS A 14 -17.17 11.10 31.30
C HIS A 14 -17.54 10.66 32.73
N LEU A 15 -18.65 11.15 33.29
CA LEU A 15 -19.07 10.81 34.65
C LEU A 15 -19.84 9.48 34.75
N ARG A 16 -20.51 9.04 33.69
CA ARG A 16 -21.46 7.91 33.75
C ARG A 16 -21.24 6.83 32.70
N GLY A 17 -20.34 7.05 31.74
CA GLY A 17 -20.10 6.18 30.60
C GLY A 17 -21.14 6.33 29.50
N GLY A 18 -20.80 5.78 28.33
CA GLY A 18 -21.63 5.82 27.12
C GLY A 18 -21.26 6.97 26.18
N LEU A 19 -21.53 6.75 24.89
CA LEU A 19 -21.32 7.70 23.80
C LEU A 19 -22.56 8.58 23.64
N PRO A 20 -22.43 9.92 23.67
CA PRO A 20 -23.55 10.83 23.45
C PRO A 20 -24.13 10.65 22.05
N LEU A 21 -25.46 10.54 21.93
CA LEU A 21 -26.14 10.49 20.63
C LEU A 21 -25.86 11.73 19.78
N ARG A 22 -25.62 12.90 20.41
CA ARG A 22 -25.24 14.13 19.70
C ARG A 22 -23.96 13.94 18.88
N ASP A 23 -22.96 13.27 19.41
CA ASP A 23 -21.67 13.11 18.73
C ASP A 23 -21.79 12.13 17.54
N LEU A 24 -22.86 11.32 17.49
CA LEU A 24 -23.14 10.34 16.44
C LEU A 24 -24.15 10.83 15.39
N ASP A 25 -25.28 11.40 15.82
CA ASP A 25 -26.48 11.58 14.99
C ASP A 25 -26.82 13.06 14.71
N ASP A 26 -26.17 14.00 15.41
CA ASP A 26 -26.44 15.42 15.15
C ASP A 26 -26.10 15.76 13.69
N ALA A 27 -26.90 16.61 13.06
CA ALA A 27 -26.70 16.98 11.65
C ALA A 27 -25.34 17.64 11.37
N THR A 28 -24.70 18.18 12.41
CA THR A 28 -23.34 18.74 12.34
C THR A 28 -22.25 17.70 12.58
N SER A 29 -22.60 16.48 12.99
CA SER A 29 -21.63 15.38 13.16
C SER A 29 -21.13 14.90 11.79
N PRO A 30 -19.81 14.67 11.64
CA PRO A 30 -19.25 14.07 10.43
C PRO A 30 -19.77 12.64 10.17
N LEU A 31 -20.41 12.01 11.17
CA LEU A 31 -20.99 10.67 11.07
C LEU A 31 -22.43 10.66 10.52
N ALA A 32 -23.12 11.81 10.50
CA ALA A 32 -24.53 11.87 10.15
C ALA A 32 -24.81 11.38 8.72
N SER A 33 -23.95 11.73 7.76
CA SER A 33 -24.07 11.27 6.36
C SER A 33 -23.90 9.75 6.26
N TYR A 34 -23.01 9.16 7.04
CA TYR A 34 -22.80 7.70 7.08
C TYR A 34 -24.05 6.97 7.51
N TRP A 35 -24.77 7.47 8.52
CA TRP A 35 -25.98 6.82 9.03
C TRP A 35 -27.20 6.92 8.12
N GLN A 36 -27.21 7.90 7.21
CA GLN A 36 -28.22 7.96 6.15
C GLN A 36 -28.05 6.82 5.12
N VAL A 37 -26.82 6.34 4.96
CA VAL A 37 -26.44 5.35 3.94
C VAL A 37 -26.28 3.96 4.54
N LEU A 38 -25.82 3.88 5.78
CA LEU A 38 -25.47 2.67 6.51
C LEU A 38 -26.23 2.57 7.85
N PRO A 39 -27.58 2.65 7.86
CA PRO A 39 -28.36 2.65 9.10
C PRO A 39 -28.25 1.31 9.85
N GLY A 40 -28.22 0.18 9.15
CA GLY A 40 -28.02 -1.14 9.76
C GLY A 40 -26.63 -1.30 10.38
N LEU A 41 -25.58 -0.71 9.77
CA LEU A 41 -24.25 -0.69 10.37
C LEU A 41 -24.24 0.09 11.68
N ARG A 42 -24.95 1.23 11.73
CA ARG A 42 -25.10 2.00 12.96
C ARG A 42 -25.75 1.16 14.06
N GLU A 43 -26.80 0.41 13.74
CA GLU A 43 -27.47 -0.50 14.68
C GLU A 43 -26.57 -1.65 15.12
N ALA A 44 -25.72 -2.17 14.24
CA ALA A 44 -24.76 -3.22 14.58
C ALA A 44 -23.63 -2.72 15.51
N LEU A 45 -23.21 -1.46 15.36
CA LEU A 45 -22.12 -0.86 16.14
C LEU A 45 -22.55 -0.40 17.53
N PHE A 46 -23.83 -0.07 17.73
CA PHE A 46 -24.29 0.60 18.95
C PHE A 46 -25.56 -0.01 19.55
N ALA A 47 -25.58 -0.14 20.88
CA ALA A 47 -26.77 -0.46 21.65
C ALA A 47 -27.21 0.66 22.58
N ALA A 48 -28.51 0.73 22.82
CA ALA A 48 -29.07 1.65 23.80
C ALA A 48 -28.57 1.30 25.22
N THR A 49 -28.26 2.33 26.01
CA THR A 49 -27.97 2.17 27.43
C THR A 49 -29.21 2.50 28.27
N ALA A 50 -29.16 2.22 29.57
CA ALA A 50 -30.19 2.68 30.51
C ALA A 50 -30.24 4.22 30.63
N HIS A 51 -29.15 4.92 30.26
CA HIS A 51 -29.10 6.37 30.25
C HIS A 51 -29.61 6.91 28.92
N LYS A 52 -30.82 7.48 28.92
CA LYS A 52 -31.38 8.15 27.74
C LYS A 52 -30.40 9.20 27.19
N GLY A 53 -30.24 9.24 25.87
CA GLY A 53 -29.30 10.14 25.21
C GLY A 53 -27.91 9.54 24.94
N TYR A 54 -27.63 8.32 25.41
CA TYR A 54 -26.32 7.68 25.29
C TYR A 54 -26.43 6.24 24.80
N VAL A 55 -25.47 5.83 23.98
CA VAL A 55 -25.34 4.46 23.45
C VAL A 55 -24.01 3.86 23.87
N GLN A 56 -23.92 2.54 23.85
CA GLN A 56 -22.68 1.82 24.09
C GLN A 56 -22.22 1.16 22.79
N MET A 57 -20.93 1.25 22.52
CA MET A 57 -20.31 0.55 21.41
C MET A 57 -20.30 -0.96 21.66
N GLN A 58 -20.79 -1.73 20.69
CA GLN A 58 -20.94 -3.19 20.78
C GLN A 58 -19.68 -3.95 20.36
N THR A 59 -18.73 -3.25 19.74
CA THR A 59 -17.50 -3.81 19.20
C THR A 59 -16.29 -3.16 19.84
N THR A 60 -15.19 -3.91 19.98
CA THR A 60 -13.93 -3.30 20.43
C THR A 60 -13.33 -2.40 19.34
N VAL A 61 -12.43 -1.49 19.74
CA VAL A 61 -11.67 -0.66 18.79
C VAL A 61 -10.86 -1.51 17.81
N ALA A 62 -10.41 -2.70 18.22
CA ALA A 62 -9.68 -3.64 17.39
C ALA A 62 -10.56 -4.27 16.28
N GLU A 63 -11.83 -4.55 16.59
CA GLU A 63 -12.78 -5.21 15.68
C GLU A 63 -13.53 -4.22 14.78
N LEU A 64 -13.48 -2.93 15.09
CA LEU A 64 -14.23 -1.88 14.44
C LEU A 64 -14.06 -1.87 12.91
N LYS A 65 -12.80 -1.90 12.44
CA LYS A 65 -12.49 -1.88 11.01
C LYS A 65 -13.15 -3.07 10.31
N ALA A 66 -12.96 -4.28 10.85
CA ALA A 66 -13.52 -5.50 10.30
C ALA A 66 -15.06 -5.45 10.28
N THR A 67 -15.67 -4.96 11.36
CA THR A 67 -17.13 -4.80 11.47
C THR A 67 -17.67 -3.91 10.38
N ILE A 68 -17.05 -2.74 10.15
CA ILE A 68 -17.44 -1.81 9.08
C ILE A 68 -17.25 -2.47 7.71
N THR A 69 -16.05 -2.98 7.40
CA THR A 69 -15.71 -3.47 6.06
C THR A 69 -16.46 -4.75 5.67
N CYS A 70 -16.85 -5.56 6.65
CA CYS A 70 -17.58 -6.80 6.43
C CYS A 70 -19.11 -6.62 6.48
N HIS A 71 -19.62 -5.44 6.83
CA HIS A 71 -21.05 -5.20 6.90
C HIS A 71 -21.68 -5.15 5.50
N ALA A 72 -22.85 -5.76 5.34
CA ALA A 72 -23.53 -5.90 4.05
C ALA A 72 -23.84 -4.55 3.39
N GLU A 73 -24.28 -3.55 4.16
CA GLU A 73 -24.54 -2.19 3.62
C GLU A 73 -23.27 -1.51 3.13
N PHE A 74 -22.14 -1.69 3.82
CA PHE A 74 -20.88 -1.10 3.40
C PHE A 74 -20.34 -1.77 2.13
N GLN A 75 -20.47 -3.10 2.02
CA GLN A 75 -20.15 -3.83 0.80
C GLN A 75 -21.07 -3.43 -0.36
N ALA A 76 -22.37 -3.24 -0.11
CA ALA A 76 -23.32 -2.78 -1.11
C ALA A 76 -23.01 -1.36 -1.60
N PHE A 77 -22.65 -0.46 -0.68
CA PHE A 77 -22.18 0.89 -0.98
C PHE A 77 -20.94 0.86 -1.89
N ASN A 78 -19.90 0.09 -1.52
CA ASN A 78 -18.71 -0.07 -2.34
C ASN A 78 -19.05 -0.62 -3.73
N ALA A 79 -19.87 -1.66 -3.81
CA ALA A 79 -20.29 -2.25 -5.08
C ALA A 79 -21.04 -1.24 -5.97
N GLN A 80 -21.90 -0.39 -5.39
CA GLN A 80 -22.60 0.68 -6.11
C GLN A 80 -21.61 1.69 -6.70
N ALA A 81 -20.63 2.15 -5.92
CA ALA A 81 -19.62 3.09 -6.37
C ALA A 81 -18.72 2.49 -7.46
N THR A 82 -18.27 1.25 -7.30
CA THR A 82 -17.51 0.50 -8.32
C THR A 82 -18.32 0.33 -9.61
N ALA A 83 -19.63 0.04 -9.50
CA ALA A 83 -20.50 -0.08 -10.67
C ALA A 83 -20.70 1.27 -11.40
N CYS A 84 -20.84 2.37 -10.64
CA CYS A 84 -20.90 3.72 -11.19
C CYS A 84 -19.63 4.04 -12.01
N PHE A 85 -18.46 3.78 -11.44
CA PHE A 85 -17.20 3.96 -12.15
C PHE A 85 -17.09 3.08 -13.39
N ALA A 86 -17.50 1.81 -13.29
CA ALA A 86 -17.49 0.89 -14.43
C ALA A 86 -18.38 1.36 -15.59
N GLN A 87 -19.54 1.95 -15.29
CA GLN A 87 -20.43 2.51 -16.30
C GLN A 87 -19.83 3.76 -16.96
N TRP A 88 -19.25 4.67 -16.17
CA TRP A 88 -18.52 5.82 -16.71
C TRP A 88 -17.36 5.36 -17.60
N ARG A 89 -16.56 4.39 -17.13
CA ARG A 89 -15.43 3.80 -17.85
C ARG A 89 -15.84 3.29 -19.22
N GLN A 90 -16.96 2.60 -19.37
CA GLN A 90 -17.42 2.12 -20.68
C GLN A 90 -17.61 3.27 -21.69
N THR A 91 -18.25 4.36 -21.25
CA THR A 91 -18.50 5.54 -22.09
C THR A 91 -17.20 6.30 -22.39
N ALA A 92 -16.34 6.43 -21.38
CA ALA A 92 -15.03 7.05 -21.50
C ALA A 92 -14.13 6.26 -22.47
N THR A 93 -14.05 4.94 -22.34
CA THR A 93 -13.25 4.08 -23.24
C THR A 93 -13.69 4.19 -24.68
N ALA A 94 -15.00 4.28 -24.97
CA ALA A 94 -15.48 4.51 -26.33
C ALA A 94 -15.00 5.86 -26.90
N THR A 95 -15.06 6.92 -26.07
CA THR A 95 -14.57 8.25 -26.43
C THR A 95 -13.05 8.25 -26.66
N LEU A 96 -12.29 7.59 -25.79
CA LEU A 96 -10.83 7.48 -25.87
C LEU A 96 -10.38 6.68 -27.10
N ARG A 97 -11.05 5.57 -27.42
CA ARG A 97 -10.73 4.77 -28.63
C ARG A 97 -11.00 5.52 -29.93
N ALA A 98 -11.96 6.45 -29.92
CA ALA A 98 -12.25 7.32 -31.06
C ALA A 98 -11.28 8.52 -31.18
N PHE A 99 -10.49 8.79 -30.15
CA PHE A 99 -9.48 9.85 -30.16
C PHE A 99 -8.29 9.46 -31.05
N GLY A 100 -7.68 10.42 -31.72
CA GLY A 100 -6.56 10.17 -32.64
C GLY A 100 -5.97 11.46 -33.23
N THR A 101 -5.20 11.33 -34.31
CA THR A 101 -4.50 12.45 -34.94
C THR A 101 -5.43 13.62 -35.27
N GLY A 102 -5.02 14.84 -34.92
CA GLY A 102 -5.79 16.06 -35.12
C GLY A 102 -6.91 16.29 -34.10
N SER A 103 -7.13 15.38 -33.16
CA SER A 103 -8.09 15.57 -32.06
C SER A 103 -7.62 16.64 -31.07
N HIS A 104 -8.52 17.16 -30.24
CA HIS A 104 -8.23 18.24 -29.28
C HIS A 104 -8.14 17.71 -27.84
N PRO A 105 -6.94 17.61 -27.24
CA PRO A 105 -6.76 17.11 -25.87
C PRO A 105 -7.62 17.85 -24.83
N LYS A 106 -7.77 19.17 -24.96
CA LYS A 106 -8.59 19.98 -24.02
C LYS A 106 -10.08 19.60 -24.06
N ALA A 107 -10.63 19.41 -25.25
CA ALA A 107 -12.02 18.98 -25.40
C ALA A 107 -12.24 17.55 -24.89
N LEU A 108 -11.21 16.69 -24.99
CA LEU A 108 -11.25 15.35 -24.43
C LEU A 108 -11.38 15.38 -22.90
N ILE A 109 -10.48 16.09 -22.21
CA ILE A 109 -10.50 16.14 -20.74
C ILE A 109 -11.72 16.87 -20.19
N GLU A 110 -12.20 17.94 -20.84
CA GLU A 110 -13.46 18.60 -20.47
C GLU A 110 -14.61 17.59 -20.46
N ARG A 111 -14.78 16.84 -21.55
CA ARG A 111 -15.85 15.83 -21.64
C ARG A 111 -15.70 14.73 -20.59
N LEU A 112 -14.51 14.13 -20.46
CA LEU A 112 -14.28 13.03 -19.53
C LEU A 112 -14.53 13.44 -18.08
N SER A 113 -14.08 14.64 -17.71
CA SER A 113 -14.18 15.15 -16.35
C SER A 113 -15.60 15.61 -16.00
N GLU A 114 -16.34 16.23 -16.93
CA GLU A 114 -17.75 16.53 -16.75
C GLU A 114 -18.61 15.27 -16.63
N ASP A 115 -18.39 14.27 -17.49
CA ASP A 115 -19.10 12.98 -17.45
C ASP A 115 -18.81 12.24 -16.13
N LEU A 116 -17.57 12.29 -15.62
CA LEU A 116 -17.17 11.67 -14.37
C LEU A 116 -17.83 12.35 -13.17
N LEU A 117 -17.75 13.68 -13.12
CA LEU A 117 -18.37 14.50 -12.09
C LEU A 117 -19.89 14.26 -12.06
N ALA A 118 -20.54 14.20 -13.22
CA ALA A 118 -21.97 13.93 -13.32
C ALA A 118 -22.34 12.54 -12.79
N ALA A 119 -21.54 11.51 -13.10
CA ALA A 119 -21.78 10.15 -12.62
C ALA A 119 -21.70 10.07 -11.08
N PHE A 120 -20.67 10.67 -10.48
CA PHE A 120 -20.42 10.56 -9.05
C PHE A 120 -21.29 11.46 -8.16
N LYS A 121 -21.99 12.47 -8.70
CA LYS A 121 -22.98 13.27 -7.93
C LYS A 121 -24.07 12.42 -7.25
N SER A 122 -24.33 11.23 -7.76
CA SER A 122 -25.35 10.31 -7.24
C SER A 122 -24.81 9.27 -6.25
N VAL A 123 -23.49 9.20 -6.06
CA VAL A 123 -22.85 8.22 -5.18
C VAL A 123 -22.72 8.84 -3.79
N PRO A 124 -23.41 8.32 -2.76
CA PRO A 124 -23.36 8.91 -1.43
C PRO A 124 -21.98 8.72 -0.79
N LEU A 125 -21.64 9.51 0.23
CA LEU A 125 -20.36 9.46 0.99
C LEU A 125 -19.08 9.74 0.19
N ILE A 126 -19.15 9.83 -1.13
CA ILE A 126 -18.03 10.19 -1.99
C ILE A 126 -18.24 11.62 -2.47
N ASP A 127 -17.23 12.47 -2.31
CA ASP A 127 -17.25 13.79 -2.92
C ASP A 127 -16.94 13.66 -4.42
N ALA A 128 -17.89 14.05 -5.26
CA ALA A 128 -17.72 14.03 -6.71
C ALA A 128 -16.59 14.97 -7.18
N TYR A 129 -16.28 16.03 -6.42
CA TYR A 129 -15.15 16.90 -6.70
C TYR A 129 -13.81 16.24 -6.37
N ASP A 130 -13.72 15.43 -5.32
CA ASP A 130 -12.49 14.67 -5.02
C ASP A 130 -12.19 13.69 -6.17
N VAL A 131 -13.20 12.97 -6.66
CA VAL A 131 -13.04 12.07 -7.83
C VAL A 131 -12.67 12.84 -9.11
N TYR A 132 -13.29 13.99 -9.35
CA TYR A 132 -12.91 14.89 -10.44
C TYR A 132 -11.45 15.35 -10.30
N GLN A 133 -11.04 15.74 -9.10
CA GLN A 133 -9.69 16.23 -8.83
C GLN A 133 -8.65 15.15 -9.07
N HIS A 134 -8.91 13.90 -8.69
CA HIS A 134 -8.04 12.77 -9.01
C HIS A 134 -7.80 12.60 -10.51
N LEU A 135 -8.84 12.76 -11.33
CA LEU A 135 -8.68 12.75 -12.78
C LEU A 135 -7.86 13.95 -13.26
N MET A 136 -8.09 15.15 -12.72
CA MET A 136 -7.36 16.36 -13.14
C MET A 136 -5.88 16.31 -12.75
N ASP A 137 -5.55 15.76 -11.58
CA ASP A 137 -4.18 15.57 -11.12
C ASP A 137 -3.47 14.55 -12.02
N PHE A 138 -4.12 13.41 -12.30
CA PHE A 138 -3.59 12.42 -13.23
C PHE A 138 -3.44 12.97 -14.65
N TRP A 139 -4.37 13.80 -15.09
CA TRP A 139 -4.28 14.51 -16.35
C TRP A 139 -3.04 15.37 -16.43
N ALA A 140 -2.83 16.24 -15.44
CA ALA A 140 -1.71 17.18 -15.42
C ALA A 140 -0.34 16.48 -15.40
N VAL A 141 -0.24 15.31 -14.74
CA VAL A 141 1.02 14.60 -14.54
C VAL A 141 1.32 13.59 -15.66
N THR A 142 0.32 13.04 -16.34
CA THR A 142 0.54 11.92 -17.28
C THR A 142 -0.35 11.96 -18.51
N MET A 143 -1.68 11.98 -18.33
CA MET A 143 -2.61 11.76 -19.45
C MET A 143 -2.59 12.91 -20.47
N GLN A 144 -2.25 14.13 -20.05
CA GLN A 144 -2.12 15.28 -20.93
C GLN A 144 -1.05 15.06 -22.00
N ASP A 145 0.16 14.69 -21.59
CA ASP A 145 1.29 14.50 -22.51
C ASP A 145 1.00 13.38 -23.50
N ASP A 146 0.46 12.26 -23.00
CA ASP A 146 0.03 11.15 -23.85
C ASP A 146 -1.03 11.59 -24.88
N ALA A 147 -2.03 12.37 -24.46
CA ALA A 147 -3.08 12.86 -25.36
C ALA A 147 -2.53 13.81 -26.44
N TYR A 148 -1.53 14.64 -26.11
CA TYR A 148 -0.86 15.48 -27.09
C TYR A 148 -0.01 14.66 -28.06
N LEU A 149 0.70 13.63 -27.60
CA LEU A 149 1.43 12.69 -28.46
C LEU A 149 0.48 11.99 -29.44
N ILE A 150 -0.65 11.46 -28.95
CA ILE A 150 -1.64 10.80 -29.81
C ILE A 150 -2.28 11.78 -30.80
N ALA A 151 -2.55 13.02 -30.40
CA ALA A 151 -3.10 14.03 -31.29
C ALA A 151 -2.11 14.45 -32.39
N ALA A 152 -0.81 14.44 -32.12
CA ALA A 152 0.23 14.79 -33.08
C ALA A 152 0.54 13.61 -34.02
N ASP A 153 0.86 12.45 -33.46
CA ASP A 153 1.48 11.34 -34.19
C ASP A 153 0.55 10.13 -34.36
N GLY A 154 -0.61 10.16 -33.71
CA GLY A 154 -1.52 9.01 -33.64
C GLY A 154 -1.12 7.99 -32.58
N TRP A 155 -1.77 6.83 -32.61
CA TRP A 155 -1.51 5.73 -31.68
C TRP A 155 -0.24 4.97 -32.07
N VAL A 156 0.92 5.53 -31.74
CA VAL A 156 2.24 4.97 -32.08
C VAL A 156 3.08 4.79 -30.82
N ALA A 157 3.58 3.57 -30.61
CA ALA A 157 4.45 3.22 -29.48
C ALA A 157 5.93 3.23 -29.92
N GLN A 158 6.45 4.40 -30.28
CA GLN A 158 7.82 4.52 -30.78
C GLN A 158 8.84 4.55 -29.63
N THR A 159 9.90 3.76 -29.75
CA THR A 159 11.03 3.77 -28.82
C THR A 159 12.13 4.72 -29.27
N SER A 160 12.73 5.46 -28.33
CA SER A 160 13.90 6.32 -28.54
C SER A 160 15.06 5.94 -27.60
N ARG A 161 16.31 6.27 -27.97
CA ARG A 161 17.48 6.05 -27.11
C ARG A 161 17.63 7.20 -26.12
N VAL A 162 17.95 6.86 -24.86
CA VAL A 162 18.21 7.84 -23.81
C VAL A 162 19.72 8.09 -23.74
N ILE A 163 20.16 9.22 -24.27
CA ILE A 163 21.58 9.62 -24.28
C ILE A 163 21.78 10.76 -23.30
N GLU A 164 22.55 10.53 -22.23
CA GLU A 164 22.93 11.54 -21.26
C GLU A 164 24.34 12.05 -21.56
N THR A 165 24.53 13.36 -21.60
CA THR A 165 25.86 13.98 -21.67
C THR A 165 26.28 14.41 -20.28
N ASP A 166 27.42 13.91 -19.79
CA ASP A 166 27.94 14.33 -18.50
C ASP A 166 28.50 15.77 -18.52
N LYS A 167 28.78 16.33 -17.33
CA LYS A 167 29.36 17.68 -17.18
C LYS A 167 30.73 17.85 -17.88
N LYS A 168 31.36 16.78 -18.34
CA LYS A 168 32.65 16.75 -19.05
C LYS A 168 32.47 16.54 -20.56
N GLY A 169 31.24 16.55 -21.07
CA GLY A 169 30.94 16.39 -22.49
C GLY A 169 30.96 14.94 -23.00
N LYS A 170 31.04 13.94 -22.12
CA LYS A 170 31.00 12.53 -22.51
C LYS A 170 29.56 12.03 -22.55
N THR A 171 29.16 11.51 -23.71
CA THR A 171 27.85 10.87 -23.89
C THR A 171 27.85 9.46 -23.31
N LYS A 172 26.77 9.12 -22.61
CA LYS A 172 26.49 7.78 -22.10
C LYS A 172 25.09 7.37 -22.55
N ASP A 173 25.02 6.21 -23.16
CA ASP A 173 23.75 5.58 -23.49
C ASP A 173 23.19 4.91 -22.23
N ARG A 174 22.00 5.34 -21.81
CA ARG A 174 21.29 4.84 -20.62
C ARG A 174 20.20 3.82 -20.96
N GLY A 175 20.04 3.46 -22.23
CA GLY A 175 19.02 2.52 -22.68
C GLY A 175 18.01 3.19 -23.60
N TRP A 176 16.76 2.77 -23.50
CA TRP A 176 15.68 3.18 -24.38
C TRP A 176 14.42 3.51 -23.57
N THR A 177 13.55 4.33 -24.15
CA THR A 177 12.25 4.67 -23.58
C THR A 177 11.20 4.69 -24.68
N CYS A 178 9.93 4.55 -24.29
CA CYS A 178 8.79 4.88 -25.12
C CYS A 178 7.91 5.80 -24.28
N GLU A 179 7.66 7.02 -24.79
CA GLU A 179 6.96 8.06 -24.03
C GLU A 179 5.51 7.66 -23.77
N LEU A 180 4.81 7.14 -24.79
CA LEU A 180 3.41 6.77 -24.69
C LEU A 180 3.18 5.51 -23.82
N ILE A 181 3.97 4.45 -24.03
CA ILE A 181 3.82 3.16 -23.33
C ILE A 181 5.10 2.83 -22.55
N PRO A 182 5.11 3.02 -21.22
CA PRO A 182 6.25 2.63 -20.39
C PRO A 182 6.56 1.12 -20.44
N LYS A 183 7.85 0.76 -20.30
CA LYS A 183 8.34 -0.63 -20.34
C LYS A 183 7.57 -1.57 -19.39
N HIS A 184 7.23 -1.10 -18.19
CA HIS A 184 6.59 -1.94 -17.19
C HIS A 184 5.20 -2.44 -17.65
N LEU A 185 4.48 -1.70 -18.50
CA LEU A 185 3.20 -2.16 -19.06
C LEU A 185 3.41 -3.29 -20.07
N ILE A 186 4.45 -3.21 -20.88
CA ILE A 186 4.83 -4.29 -21.81
C ILE A 186 5.21 -5.55 -21.04
N VAL A 187 6.01 -5.39 -19.98
CA VAL A 187 6.42 -6.50 -19.13
C VAL A 187 5.20 -7.14 -18.46
N ALA A 188 4.34 -6.34 -17.82
CA ALA A 188 3.15 -6.84 -17.15
C ALA A 188 2.19 -7.57 -18.11
N ARG A 189 2.01 -7.06 -19.33
CA ARG A 189 1.05 -7.61 -20.30
C ARG A 189 1.57 -8.85 -21.04
N PHE A 190 2.84 -8.86 -21.42
CA PHE A 190 3.38 -9.86 -22.34
C PHE A 190 4.50 -10.72 -21.77
N LEU A 191 5.16 -10.29 -20.69
CA LEU A 191 6.36 -10.93 -20.14
C LEU A 191 6.23 -11.20 -18.64
N ALA A 192 5.00 -11.43 -18.17
CA ALA A 192 4.69 -11.67 -16.77
C ALA A 192 5.36 -12.94 -16.24
N ALA A 193 5.52 -13.98 -17.07
CA ALA A 193 6.19 -15.22 -16.68
C ALA A 193 7.70 -15.01 -16.48
N GLU A 194 8.33 -14.23 -17.36
CA GLU A 194 9.73 -13.86 -17.30
C GLU A 194 10.01 -12.96 -16.08
N GLN A 195 9.14 -11.97 -15.82
CA GLN A 195 9.20 -11.15 -14.61
C GLN A 195 9.06 -12.02 -13.35
N ALA A 196 8.09 -12.94 -13.31
CA ALA A 196 7.91 -13.83 -12.15
C ALA A 196 9.13 -14.74 -11.91
N ALA A 197 9.78 -15.23 -12.97
CA ALA A 197 11.01 -16.02 -12.87
C ALA A 197 12.18 -15.19 -12.32
N LEU A 198 12.28 -13.92 -12.73
CA LEU A 198 13.26 -12.98 -12.21
C LEU A 198 13.00 -12.65 -10.73
N ASP A 199 11.75 -12.39 -10.37
CA ASP A 199 11.33 -12.12 -8.99
C ASP A 199 11.63 -13.32 -8.08
N ALA A 200 11.39 -14.54 -8.55
CA ALA A 200 11.72 -15.77 -7.82
C ALA A 200 13.24 -15.90 -7.59
N ALA A 201 14.07 -15.64 -8.62
CA ALA A 201 15.52 -15.64 -8.47
C ALA A 201 16.02 -14.55 -7.51
N GLN A 202 15.37 -13.37 -7.51
CA GLN A 202 15.69 -12.29 -6.58
C GLN A 202 15.29 -12.64 -5.14
N ALA A 203 14.14 -13.28 -4.93
CA ALA A 203 13.72 -13.77 -3.62
C ALA A 203 14.66 -14.86 -3.08
N GLU A 204 15.08 -15.80 -3.93
CA GLU A 204 16.09 -16.81 -3.57
C GLU A 204 17.44 -16.18 -3.24
N LEU A 205 17.85 -15.13 -3.96
CA LEU A 205 19.08 -14.40 -3.66
C LEU A 205 19.03 -13.78 -2.27
N VAL A 206 17.94 -13.10 -1.94
CA VAL A 206 17.74 -12.49 -0.62
C VAL A 206 17.73 -13.56 0.47
N ALA A 207 17.04 -14.68 0.26
CA ALA A 207 17.01 -15.78 1.22
C ALA A 207 18.39 -16.41 1.44
N ALA A 208 19.16 -16.64 0.37
CA ALA A 208 20.52 -17.18 0.47
C ALA A 208 21.48 -16.21 1.19
N GLN A 209 21.34 -14.91 0.97
CA GLN A 209 22.11 -13.88 1.69
C GLN A 209 21.75 -13.86 3.18
N ALA A 210 20.46 -13.93 3.51
CA ALA A 210 20.01 -13.98 4.91
C ALA A 210 20.55 -15.22 5.63
N ALA A 211 20.48 -16.40 5.00
CA ALA A 211 21.03 -17.64 5.54
C ALA A 211 22.56 -17.60 5.72
N GLN A 212 23.28 -16.93 4.82
CA GLN A 212 24.72 -16.71 4.97
C GLN A 212 25.01 -15.82 6.19
N THR A 213 24.29 -14.71 6.34
CA THR A 213 24.45 -13.81 7.49
C THR A 213 24.08 -14.48 8.81
N GLU A 214 22.99 -15.24 8.86
CA GLU A 214 22.59 -16.02 10.04
C GLU A 214 23.69 -17.02 10.45
N MET A 215 24.24 -17.76 9.48
CA MET A 215 25.35 -18.68 9.73
C MET A 215 26.61 -17.96 10.24
N GLU A 216 26.90 -16.77 9.72
CA GLU A 216 28.03 -15.95 10.18
C GLU A 216 27.80 -15.49 11.62
N GLU A 217 26.62 -14.98 11.96
CA GLU A 217 26.26 -14.50 13.29
C GLU A 217 26.27 -15.62 14.34
N GLU A 218 25.70 -16.78 14.04
CA GLU A 218 25.71 -17.95 14.93
C GLU A 218 27.12 -18.45 15.23
N GLN A 219 28.05 -18.28 14.30
CA GLN A 219 29.42 -18.79 14.36
C GLN A 219 30.46 -17.70 14.66
N SER A 220 30.03 -16.52 15.15
CA SER A 220 30.90 -15.39 15.53
C SER A 220 31.14 -15.24 17.03
N GLY A 221 30.64 -16.16 17.88
CA GLY A 221 30.90 -16.16 19.33
C GLY A 221 32.35 -16.53 19.70
N GLU A 222 32.73 -16.46 20.98
CA GLU A 222 34.11 -16.76 21.45
C GLU A 222 34.61 -18.16 21.04
N ASP A 223 33.71 -19.14 20.92
CA ASP A 223 34.00 -20.51 20.46
C ASP A 223 33.60 -20.75 18.97
N GLY A 224 33.26 -19.68 18.25
CA GLY A 224 32.75 -19.72 16.89
C GLY A 224 33.85 -19.81 15.83
N ILE A 225 33.59 -20.58 14.76
CA ILE A 225 34.57 -20.83 13.69
C ILE A 225 34.98 -19.55 12.94
N PHE A 226 34.12 -18.52 12.94
CA PHE A 226 34.41 -17.26 12.26
C PHE A 226 34.99 -16.17 13.17
N ASN A 227 35.18 -16.44 14.47
CA ASN A 227 35.69 -15.45 15.43
C ASN A 227 37.07 -14.87 15.03
N ASP A 228 37.94 -15.71 14.47
CA ASP A 228 39.30 -15.32 14.07
C ASP A 228 39.38 -14.72 12.65
N TYR A 229 38.24 -14.51 11.96
CA TYR A 229 38.23 -13.91 10.63
C TYR A 229 38.13 -12.38 10.71
N ASP A 230 39.18 -11.68 10.26
CA ASP A 230 39.12 -10.21 10.05
C ASP A 230 38.03 -9.81 9.03
N SER A 231 37.76 -10.68 8.06
CA SER A 231 36.66 -10.57 7.11
C SER A 231 36.35 -11.93 6.50
N ILE A 232 35.08 -12.34 6.58
CA ILE A 232 34.62 -13.62 6.03
C ILE A 232 34.49 -13.49 4.52
N THR A 233 35.51 -13.97 3.79
CA THR A 233 35.58 -13.91 2.33
C THR A 233 35.71 -15.30 1.72
N ALA A 234 35.23 -15.46 0.49
CA ALA A 234 35.34 -16.73 -0.22
C ALA A 234 36.79 -17.19 -0.43
N SER A 235 37.77 -16.28 -0.49
CA SER A 235 39.18 -16.63 -0.50
C SER A 235 39.65 -17.20 0.84
N ALA A 236 39.38 -16.50 1.95
CA ALA A 236 39.83 -16.89 3.28
C ALA A 236 39.23 -18.25 3.70
N VAL A 237 37.93 -18.43 3.50
CA VAL A 237 37.24 -19.70 3.81
C VAL A 237 37.79 -20.85 2.96
N LYS A 238 38.14 -20.60 1.69
CA LYS A 238 38.71 -21.63 0.81
C LYS A 238 40.11 -22.04 1.23
N ASP A 239 40.92 -21.11 1.71
CA ASP A 239 42.26 -21.41 2.20
C ASP A 239 42.18 -22.19 3.53
N ARG A 240 41.28 -21.81 4.44
CA ARG A 240 41.03 -22.57 5.67
C ARG A 240 40.55 -24.01 5.41
N ILE A 241 39.64 -24.20 4.45
CA ILE A 241 39.20 -25.55 4.00
C ILE A 241 40.39 -26.41 3.53
N ARG A 242 41.39 -25.81 2.86
CA ARG A 242 42.59 -26.52 2.39
C ARG A 242 43.54 -26.86 3.54
N GLU A 243 43.68 -25.98 4.52
CA GLU A 243 44.51 -26.20 5.71
C GLU A 243 44.00 -27.38 6.55
N ILE A 244 42.69 -27.45 6.81
CA ILE A 244 42.07 -28.55 7.57
C ILE A 244 42.26 -29.90 6.85
N GLY A 245 42.10 -29.92 5.53
CA GLY A 245 42.40 -31.10 4.70
C GLY A 245 41.59 -32.36 5.07
N ARG A 246 42.26 -33.33 5.71
CA ARG A 246 41.67 -34.61 6.18
C ARG A 246 41.79 -34.81 7.69
N ASP A 247 42.05 -33.73 8.42
CA ASP A 247 42.15 -33.78 9.88
C ASP A 247 40.81 -34.20 10.50
N PRO A 248 40.75 -35.31 11.26
CA PRO A 248 39.53 -35.71 11.97
C PRO A 248 39.06 -34.68 13.00
N GLU A 249 39.98 -33.90 13.60
CA GLU A 249 39.65 -32.91 14.63
C GLU A 249 38.94 -31.68 14.03
N GLY A 250 39.18 -31.38 12.75
CA GLY A 250 38.54 -30.28 12.02
C GLY A 250 37.31 -30.68 11.20
N ALA A 251 36.75 -31.88 11.39
CA ALA A 251 35.67 -32.38 10.54
C ALA A 251 34.38 -31.54 10.60
N ASP A 252 34.02 -31.05 11.78
CA ASP A 252 32.82 -30.22 11.98
C ASP A 252 33.02 -28.80 11.44
N GLU A 253 34.20 -28.21 11.66
CA GLU A 253 34.61 -26.95 11.07
C GLU A 253 34.55 -27.02 9.53
N LEU A 254 35.15 -28.06 8.96
CA LEU A 254 35.17 -28.29 7.52
C LEU A 254 33.75 -28.40 6.92
N LYS A 255 32.79 -28.97 7.66
CA LYS A 255 31.40 -29.09 7.24
C LYS A 255 30.72 -27.72 7.16
N LEU A 256 30.90 -26.88 8.18
CA LEU A 256 30.33 -25.53 8.24
C LEU A 256 30.96 -24.61 7.19
N LEU A 257 32.28 -24.63 7.03
CA LEU A 257 32.98 -23.85 6.00
C LEU A 257 32.56 -24.25 4.58
N LYS A 258 32.31 -25.55 4.32
CA LYS A 258 31.77 -26.01 3.04
C LYS A 258 30.34 -25.53 2.81
N ALA A 259 29.46 -25.60 3.82
CA ALA A 259 28.10 -25.08 3.71
C ALA A 259 28.09 -23.57 3.43
N TRP A 260 28.95 -22.81 4.12
CA TRP A 260 29.14 -21.38 3.86
C TRP A 260 29.64 -21.14 2.43
N MET A 261 30.60 -21.93 1.93
CA MET A 261 31.11 -21.83 0.57
C MET A 261 30.04 -22.13 -0.49
N ASP A 262 29.17 -23.10 -0.23
CA ASP A 262 28.04 -23.42 -1.11
C ASP A 262 27.05 -22.27 -1.18
N LEU A 263 26.74 -21.62 -0.05
CA LEU A 263 25.93 -20.39 -0.02
C LEU A 263 26.60 -19.25 -0.80
N ALA A 264 27.89 -19.00 -0.58
CA ALA A 264 28.63 -17.94 -1.28
C ALA A 264 28.64 -18.16 -2.81
N ASN A 265 28.82 -19.41 -3.25
CA ASN A 265 28.74 -19.78 -4.66
C ASN A 265 27.32 -19.62 -5.21
N ARG A 266 26.29 -20.03 -4.45
CA ARG A 266 24.89 -19.88 -4.83
C ARG A 266 24.50 -18.40 -4.98
N ILE A 267 24.89 -17.55 -4.04
CA ILE A 267 24.69 -16.09 -4.09
C ILE A 267 25.35 -15.51 -5.34
N THR A 268 26.58 -15.92 -5.65
CA THR A 268 27.29 -15.44 -6.85
C THR A 268 26.57 -15.87 -8.14
N ALA A 269 26.11 -17.11 -8.20
CA ALA A 269 25.34 -17.63 -9.34
C ALA A 269 24.00 -16.91 -9.50
N LEU A 270 23.27 -16.70 -8.40
CA LEU A 270 21.98 -15.99 -8.39
C LEU A 270 22.13 -14.52 -8.77
N LYS A 271 23.16 -13.82 -8.27
CA LYS A 271 23.47 -12.43 -8.70
C LYS A 271 23.68 -12.35 -10.22
N LYS A 272 24.37 -13.34 -10.80
CA LYS A 272 24.56 -13.42 -12.24
C LYS A 272 23.23 -13.72 -12.95
N GLN A 273 22.45 -14.67 -12.44
CA GLN A 273 21.14 -15.03 -13.02
C GLN A 273 20.17 -13.85 -13.02
N VAL A 274 20.07 -13.09 -11.93
CA VAL A 274 19.25 -11.87 -11.84
C VAL A 274 19.72 -10.85 -12.89
N LYS A 275 21.03 -10.56 -12.94
CA LYS A 275 21.58 -9.60 -13.91
C LYS A 275 21.32 -10.01 -15.36
N ASP A 276 21.54 -11.28 -15.69
CA ASP A 276 21.34 -11.81 -17.04
C ASP A 276 19.83 -11.84 -17.39
N GLY A 277 18.98 -12.16 -16.40
CA GLY A 277 17.52 -12.12 -16.51
C GLY A 277 16.98 -10.71 -16.74
N ASP A 278 17.45 -9.71 -15.99
CA ASP A 278 17.13 -8.29 -16.19
C ASP A 278 17.45 -7.83 -17.62
N ALA A 279 18.64 -8.17 -18.10
CA ALA A 279 19.08 -7.82 -19.45
C ALA A 279 18.24 -8.52 -20.54
N ALA A 280 17.90 -9.80 -20.32
CA ALA A 280 17.03 -10.55 -21.23
C ALA A 280 15.61 -9.98 -21.27
N LEU A 281 15.04 -9.66 -20.10
CA LEU A 281 13.71 -9.06 -19.98
C LEU A 281 13.67 -7.67 -20.66
N ASP A 282 14.70 -6.86 -20.49
CA ASP A 282 14.84 -5.58 -21.20
C ASP A 282 14.86 -5.75 -22.73
N ALA A 283 15.67 -6.68 -23.23
CA ALA A 283 15.76 -6.96 -24.66
C ALA A 283 14.44 -7.49 -25.24
N LEU A 284 13.75 -8.38 -24.51
CA LEU A 284 12.44 -8.90 -24.91
C LEU A 284 11.38 -7.80 -24.95
N ALA A 285 11.35 -6.94 -23.92
CA ALA A 285 10.43 -5.81 -23.88
C ALA A 285 10.68 -4.86 -25.06
N TYR A 286 11.94 -4.51 -25.34
CA TYR A 286 12.31 -3.66 -26.48
C TYR A 286 11.85 -4.27 -27.82
N ALA A 287 12.09 -5.56 -28.02
CA ALA A 287 11.71 -6.27 -29.24
C ALA A 287 10.19 -6.39 -29.44
N ARG A 288 9.39 -6.21 -28.38
CA ARG A 288 7.93 -6.28 -28.44
C ARG A 288 7.31 -5.01 -29.03
N TYR A 289 7.88 -3.82 -28.79
CA TYR A 289 7.29 -2.55 -29.25
C TYR A 289 6.96 -2.50 -30.75
N PRO A 290 7.86 -2.90 -31.67
CA PRO A 290 7.56 -2.86 -33.11
C PRO A 290 6.48 -3.86 -33.55
N GLN A 291 6.10 -4.82 -32.69
CA GLN A 291 5.12 -5.86 -32.98
C GLN A 291 3.71 -5.51 -32.47
N LEU A 292 3.57 -4.42 -31.73
CA LEU A 292 2.29 -4.02 -31.14
C LEU A 292 1.31 -3.61 -32.24
N THR A 293 0.12 -4.18 -32.17
CA THR A 293 -1.02 -3.78 -32.99
C THR A 293 -1.64 -2.50 -32.46
N LEU A 294 -2.41 -1.80 -33.30
CA LEU A 294 -3.17 -0.61 -32.88
C LEU A 294 -4.08 -0.90 -31.67
N ASP A 295 -4.77 -2.04 -31.67
CA ASP A 295 -5.67 -2.42 -30.56
C ASP A 295 -4.89 -2.70 -29.27
N GLU A 296 -3.73 -3.35 -29.35
CA GLU A 296 -2.84 -3.54 -28.20
C GLU A 296 -2.31 -2.21 -27.67
N ILE A 297 -1.90 -1.28 -28.55
CA ILE A 297 -1.47 0.07 -28.16
C ILE A 297 -2.61 0.80 -27.42
N GLN A 298 -3.81 0.79 -27.99
CA GLN A 298 -4.98 1.42 -27.37
C GLN A 298 -5.33 0.78 -26.02
N SER A 299 -5.31 -0.55 -25.92
CA SER A 299 -5.63 -1.23 -24.65
C SER A 299 -4.56 -0.99 -23.59
N LEU A 300 -3.27 -1.00 -23.93
CA LEU A 300 -2.19 -0.71 -22.99
C LEU A 300 -2.30 0.71 -22.42
N VAL A 301 -2.59 1.70 -23.27
CA VAL A 301 -2.71 3.09 -22.82
C VAL A 301 -4.04 3.34 -22.10
N ILE A 302 -5.16 2.91 -22.67
CA ILE A 302 -6.48 3.20 -22.12
C ILE A 302 -6.74 2.34 -20.89
N ASP A 303 -6.62 1.02 -21.00
CA ASP A 303 -7.01 0.10 -19.93
C ASP A 303 -5.92 -0.03 -18.87
N ASP A 304 -4.69 -0.32 -19.29
CA ASP A 304 -3.61 -0.71 -18.37
C ASP A 304 -2.89 0.50 -17.76
N LYS A 305 -2.84 1.65 -18.46
CA LYS A 305 -2.25 2.90 -17.95
C LYS A 305 -3.30 3.82 -17.32
N TRP A 306 -4.20 4.37 -18.12
CA TRP A 306 -5.12 5.42 -17.66
C TRP A 306 -6.24 4.89 -16.75
N MET A 307 -6.98 3.88 -17.20
CA MET A 307 -8.10 3.35 -16.41
C MET A 307 -7.63 2.60 -15.17
N SER A 308 -6.48 1.93 -15.21
CA SER A 308 -5.87 1.33 -14.03
C SER A 308 -5.58 2.38 -12.95
N ALA A 309 -4.93 3.49 -13.31
CA ALA A 309 -4.65 4.60 -12.39
C ALA A 309 -5.93 5.21 -11.81
N LEU A 310 -6.91 5.53 -12.66
CA LEU A 310 -8.18 6.12 -12.21
C LEU A 310 -9.00 5.14 -11.35
N SER A 311 -9.00 3.84 -11.67
CA SER A 311 -9.64 2.81 -10.83
C SER A 311 -9.01 2.76 -9.45
N ALA A 312 -7.67 2.86 -9.37
CA ALA A 312 -6.95 2.88 -8.10
C ALA A 312 -7.27 4.13 -7.28
N SER A 313 -7.36 5.31 -7.90
CA SER A 313 -7.77 6.54 -7.22
C SER A 313 -9.19 6.46 -6.66
N VAL A 314 -10.15 5.94 -7.44
CA VAL A 314 -11.53 5.74 -6.98
C VAL A 314 -11.59 4.72 -5.85
N GLN A 315 -10.83 3.62 -5.93
CA GLN A 315 -10.74 2.67 -4.83
C GLN A 315 -10.12 3.31 -3.58
N GLY A 316 -9.13 4.19 -3.74
CA GLY A 316 -8.56 4.97 -2.65
C GLY A 316 -9.58 5.85 -1.93
N GLU A 317 -10.50 6.48 -2.67
CA GLU A 317 -11.61 7.24 -2.06
C GLU A 317 -12.58 6.34 -1.28
N LEU A 318 -12.89 5.14 -1.79
CA LEU A 318 -13.70 4.17 -1.04
C LEU A 318 -13.02 3.72 0.25
N ASP A 319 -11.71 3.47 0.19
CA ASP A 319 -10.92 3.10 1.36
C ASP A 319 -10.86 4.26 2.35
N ARG A 320 -10.76 5.51 1.86
CA ARG A 320 -10.79 6.73 2.67
C ARG A 320 -12.10 6.87 3.45
N VAL A 321 -13.25 6.61 2.82
CA VAL A 321 -14.56 6.61 3.51
C VAL A 321 -14.55 5.65 4.70
N SER A 322 -14.03 4.42 4.54
CA SER A 322 -13.90 3.47 5.66
C SER A 322 -12.95 3.96 6.73
N GLN A 323 -11.79 4.51 6.34
CA GLN A 323 -10.77 4.99 7.26
C GLN A 323 -11.26 6.18 8.08
N THR A 324 -11.93 7.15 7.46
CA THR A 324 -12.52 8.31 8.13
C THR A 324 -13.59 7.88 9.14
N LEU A 325 -14.50 6.98 8.75
CA LEU A 325 -15.49 6.42 9.67
C LEU A 325 -14.83 5.71 10.86
N THR A 326 -13.87 4.81 10.58
CA THR A 326 -13.16 4.04 11.60
C THR A 326 -12.40 4.96 12.56
N GLY A 327 -11.70 5.96 12.03
CA GLY A 327 -10.94 6.93 12.81
C GLY A 327 -11.84 7.72 13.74
N ARG A 328 -12.93 8.28 13.22
CA ARG A 328 -13.88 9.07 14.01
C ARG A 328 -14.54 8.24 15.11
N LEU A 329 -14.90 7.00 14.81
CA LEU A 329 -15.48 6.10 15.80
C LEU A 329 -14.49 5.66 16.87
N ARG A 330 -13.22 5.43 16.51
CA ARG A 330 -12.15 5.16 17.47
C ARG A 330 -11.94 6.35 18.41
N GLU A 331 -11.86 7.57 17.87
CA GLU A 331 -11.72 8.79 18.69
C GLU A 331 -12.82 8.88 19.74
N LEU A 332 -14.08 8.66 19.34
CA LEU A 332 -15.21 8.69 20.27
C LEU A 332 -15.12 7.56 21.30
N ALA A 333 -14.78 6.34 20.87
CA ALA A 333 -14.64 5.19 21.75
C ALA A 333 -13.54 5.40 22.81
N GLU A 334 -12.37 5.89 22.40
CA GLU A 334 -11.23 6.17 23.28
C GLU A 334 -11.53 7.34 24.21
N ARG A 335 -12.17 8.40 23.71
CA ARG A 335 -12.54 9.58 24.52
C ARG A 335 -13.42 9.22 25.70
N TYR A 336 -14.37 8.31 25.51
CA TYR A 336 -15.34 7.94 26.54
C TYR A 336 -15.13 6.52 27.08
N ALA A 337 -13.94 5.92 26.88
CA ALA A 337 -13.63 4.53 27.25
C ALA A 337 -13.64 4.29 28.77
N ALA A 338 -13.09 5.23 29.54
CA ALA A 338 -12.89 5.09 30.98
C ALA A 338 -13.71 6.16 31.74
N PRO A 339 -14.95 5.85 32.14
CA PRO A 339 -15.75 6.78 32.92
C PRO A 339 -15.24 6.87 34.36
N LEU A 340 -15.52 8.01 35.02
CA LEU A 340 -15.05 8.30 36.38
C LEU A 340 -15.30 7.17 37.40
N PRO A 341 -16.45 6.46 37.42
CA PRO A 341 -16.66 5.36 38.34
C PRO A 341 -15.67 4.21 38.14
N GLN A 342 -15.35 3.86 36.89
CA GLN A 342 -14.37 2.81 36.60
C GLN A 342 -12.97 3.22 37.05
N LEU A 343 -12.57 4.47 36.79
CA LEU A 343 -11.28 5.00 37.25
C LEU A 343 -11.19 5.01 38.78
N ALA A 344 -12.29 5.35 39.48
CA ALA A 344 -12.35 5.31 40.93
C ALA A 344 -12.15 3.88 41.47
N ASP A 345 -12.83 2.90 40.88
CA ASP A 345 -12.69 1.48 41.24
C ASP A 345 -11.25 0.96 40.97
N GLU A 346 -10.66 1.33 39.82
CA GLU A 346 -9.28 0.96 39.48
C GLU A 346 -8.26 1.56 40.46
N VAL A 347 -8.45 2.84 40.85
CA VAL A 347 -7.63 3.50 41.86
C VAL A 347 -7.75 2.79 43.20
N GLU A 348 -8.95 2.40 43.63
CA GLU A 348 -9.16 1.67 44.88
C GLU A 348 -8.44 0.31 44.86
N VAL A 349 -8.57 -0.44 43.77
CA VAL A 349 -7.90 -1.74 43.59
C VAL A 349 -6.38 -1.61 43.59
N LEU A 350 -5.83 -0.63 42.86
CA LEU A 350 -4.39 -0.39 42.80
C LEU A 350 -3.84 0.12 44.13
N ALA A 351 -4.56 1.01 44.82
CA ALA A 351 -4.20 1.48 46.14
C ALA A 351 -4.12 0.33 47.15
N ALA A 352 -5.10 -0.59 47.12
CA ALA A 352 -5.07 -1.79 47.96
C ALA A 352 -3.85 -2.69 47.67
N LYS A 353 -3.47 -2.87 46.40
CA LYS A 353 -2.27 -3.64 46.02
C LYS A 353 -0.98 -2.98 46.53
N VAL A 354 -0.82 -1.67 46.33
CA VAL A 354 0.35 -0.92 46.81
C VAL A 354 0.44 -1.02 48.33
N ALA A 355 -0.66 -0.81 49.05
CA ALA A 355 -0.70 -0.95 50.50
C ALA A 355 -0.25 -2.35 50.96
N GLY A 356 -0.68 -3.42 50.27
CA GLY A 356 -0.23 -4.79 50.54
C GLY A 356 1.28 -5.00 50.31
N HIS A 357 1.84 -4.45 49.23
CA HIS A 357 3.27 -4.51 48.97
C HIS A 357 4.08 -3.73 50.02
N MET A 358 3.63 -2.54 50.42
CA MET A 358 4.29 -1.74 51.45
C MET A 358 4.29 -2.43 52.82
N ALA A 359 3.17 -3.03 53.20
CA ALA A 359 3.08 -3.84 54.41
C ALA A 359 4.08 -5.01 54.40
N THR A 360 4.25 -5.67 53.25
CA THR A 360 5.24 -6.75 53.08
C THR A 360 6.68 -6.25 53.24
N MET A 361 6.95 -5.01 52.85
CA MET A 361 8.26 -4.35 53.02
C MET A 361 8.48 -3.73 54.41
N GLY A 362 7.50 -3.83 55.32
CA GLY A 362 7.59 -3.27 56.67
C GLY A 362 7.38 -1.76 56.76
N VAL A 363 6.81 -1.13 55.72
CA VAL A 363 6.53 0.31 55.67
C VAL A 363 5.02 0.54 55.72
N ALA A 364 4.55 1.41 56.61
CA ALA A 364 3.14 1.78 56.70
C ALA A 364 2.84 3.04 55.86
N TRP A 365 1.88 2.94 54.94
CA TRP A 365 1.32 4.08 54.20
C TRP A 365 0.10 4.63 54.98
N LYS A 366 0.01 5.95 55.16
CA LYS A 366 -1.12 6.63 55.83
C LYS A 366 -2.02 7.33 54.83
#